data_AF-A0A8J2IP30-F1
#
_entry.id   AF-A0A8J2IP30-F1
#
_cell.length_a   1.000
_cell.length_b   1.000
_cell.length_c   1.000
_cell.angle_alpha   90.00
_cell.angle_beta   90.00
_cell.angle_gamma   90.00
#
_symmetry.space_group_name_H-M   'P 1'
#
loop_
_entity.id
_entity.type
_entity.pdbx_description
1 polymer ?
#
loop_
_entity_poly.entity_id
_entity_poly.type
_entity_poly.pdbx_seq_one_letter_code
_entity_poly.pdbx_strand_id
1 'polypeptide(L)'
;MAEHEPVNPMASPSPQPDMTRNRLPTLFEVLSRRTLPPVDLFSFYIYMRDQQRSVDYLDFWLDVAQHMSLCRHYVRELRRSVLIGTPEAQSKRSSAILENIGDLEPRAPGPSMYATEKEKNQDAQMSAFLREDQSHDSPQSATAPMRPSPQFSNSHDITTESNSPAHTVARQDIRASAEKILYTFLLPGAEREITLPGSITQEVTTAIEEYGRDDPEVFDVAKDYVFQAMERDAFPGFLRMKALGNLIPPTLIMRLILGLIAMFAALWASFVLIFLDYSRTTRCWLILPFTVGVYFLASYQYSLDPIMALVGYSEYTPFNFSRIREPYVRKLIAKRAIMVLAVTVLIDAALCVLFILVPGKRL
;
A
#
# COMPACT_ATOMS: atom_id res chain seq x y z
N MET A 1 37.68 32.19 18.66
CA MET A 1 36.79 32.50 17.53
C MET A 1 36.61 31.19 16.78
N ALA A 2 35.62 30.39 17.19
CA ALA A 2 35.34 29.08 16.60
C ALA A 2 33.93 29.18 16.03
N GLU A 3 33.84 29.07 14.71
CA GLU A 3 32.59 29.12 13.94
C GLU A 3 31.62 28.04 14.43
N HIS A 4 30.40 28.47 14.71
CA HIS A 4 29.27 27.60 15.00
C HIS A 4 28.60 27.29 13.65
N GLU A 5 28.81 26.07 13.15
CA GLU A 5 28.16 25.56 11.95
C GLU A 5 26.64 25.41 12.22
N PRO A 6 25.74 25.95 11.39
CA PRO A 6 24.31 25.83 11.62
C PRO A 6 23.84 24.40 11.29
N VAL A 7 23.27 23.73 12.29
CA VAL A 7 22.57 22.46 12.14
C VAL A 7 21.36 22.66 11.21
N ASN A 8 21.46 22.14 9.99
CA ASN A 8 20.34 22.06 9.04
C ASN A 8 19.18 21.27 9.68
N PRO A 9 17.96 21.81 9.78
CA PRO A 9 16.82 21.04 10.26
C PRO A 9 16.50 19.98 9.22
N MET A 10 16.72 18.71 9.60
CA MET A 10 16.53 17.54 8.75
C MET A 10 15.12 17.54 8.16
N ALA A 11 15.03 17.49 6.83
CA ALA A 11 13.85 16.98 6.15
C ALA A 11 13.57 15.58 6.70
N SER A 12 12.32 15.34 7.12
CA SER A 12 11.86 14.05 7.64
C SER A 12 12.36 12.91 6.74
N PRO A 13 13.14 11.94 7.26
CA PRO A 13 13.57 10.81 6.43
C PRO A 13 12.32 10.07 5.96
N SER A 14 12.25 9.82 4.65
CA SER A 14 11.21 8.96 4.07
C SER A 14 11.22 7.62 4.83
N PRO A 15 10.06 6.99 5.08
CA PRO A 15 9.99 5.74 5.84
C PRO A 15 10.94 4.73 5.22
N GLN A 16 12.01 4.38 5.94
CA GLN A 16 13.00 3.44 5.43
C GLN A 16 12.41 2.03 5.47
N PRO A 17 12.63 1.22 4.42
CA PRO A 17 12.20 -0.17 4.42
C PRO A 17 13.02 -0.95 5.45
N ASP A 18 12.34 -1.74 6.29
CA ASP A 18 13.00 -2.60 7.28
C ASP A 18 13.62 -3.82 6.57
N MET A 19 14.88 -3.69 6.17
CA MET A 19 15.59 -4.71 5.36
C MET A 19 15.89 -6.03 6.09
N THR A 20 15.66 -6.12 7.40
CA THR A 20 16.07 -7.25 8.27
C THR A 20 14.94 -8.22 8.64
N ARG A 21 13.76 -8.10 8.02
CA ARG A 21 12.60 -8.95 8.36
C ARG A 21 12.78 -10.40 7.90
N ASN A 22 12.55 -11.34 8.81
CA ASN A 22 12.53 -12.80 8.54
C ASN A 22 11.10 -13.36 8.43
N ARG A 23 10.13 -12.53 8.07
CA ARG A 23 8.72 -12.89 7.92
C ARG A 23 8.08 -12.16 6.75
N LEU A 24 6.88 -12.60 6.35
CA LEU A 24 6.05 -11.84 5.42
C LEU A 24 5.64 -10.49 6.04
N PRO A 25 5.49 -9.44 5.21
CA PRO A 25 5.08 -8.13 5.70
C PRO A 25 3.61 -8.13 6.14
N THR A 26 3.27 -7.25 7.08
CA THR A 26 1.87 -6.99 7.46
C THR A 26 1.23 -5.98 6.52
N LEU A 27 -0.11 -5.90 6.50
CA LEU A 27 -0.80 -4.89 5.69
C LEU A 27 -0.36 -3.48 6.09
N PHE A 28 -0.23 -3.21 7.39
CA PHE A 28 0.22 -1.92 7.88
C PHE A 28 1.62 -1.54 7.38
N GLU A 29 2.56 -2.50 7.31
CA GLU A 29 3.90 -2.26 6.77
C GLU A 29 3.86 -1.90 5.28
N VAL A 30 2.97 -2.52 4.52
CA VAL A 30 2.75 -2.21 3.09
C VAL A 30 2.16 -0.81 2.94
N LEU A 31 1.10 -0.49 3.69
CA LEU A 31 0.43 0.81 3.64
C LEU A 31 1.33 1.96 4.10
N SER A 32 2.19 1.72 5.09
CA SER A 32 3.20 2.68 5.58
C SER A 32 4.43 2.80 4.66
N ARG A 33 4.42 2.17 3.48
CA ARG A 33 5.50 2.20 2.49
C ARG A 33 6.84 1.67 3.02
N ARG A 34 6.81 0.72 3.96
CA ARG A 34 8.01 0.10 4.58
C ARG A 34 8.44 -1.21 3.91
N THR A 35 7.90 -1.52 2.74
CA THR A 35 8.17 -2.77 2.01
C THR A 35 8.63 -2.50 0.59
N LEU A 36 9.30 -3.49 -0.02
CA LEU A 36 9.84 -3.39 -1.37
C LEU A 36 9.09 -4.29 -2.36
N PRO A 37 9.23 -4.03 -3.68
CA PRO A 37 8.66 -4.90 -4.71
C PRO A 37 9.10 -6.36 -4.54
N PRO A 38 8.19 -7.34 -4.74
CA PRO A 38 6.83 -7.23 -5.32
C PRO A 38 5.70 -7.06 -4.28
N VAL A 39 6.02 -6.77 -3.00
CA VAL A 39 5.04 -6.68 -1.89
C VAL A 39 4.93 -5.25 -1.34
N ASP A 40 5.04 -4.26 -2.22
CA ASP A 40 4.93 -2.84 -1.90
C ASP A 40 3.51 -2.29 -2.10
N LEU A 41 3.26 -1.07 -1.60
CA LEU A 41 1.97 -0.39 -1.71
C LEU A 41 1.47 -0.31 -3.15
N PHE A 42 2.37 -0.04 -4.10
CA PHE A 42 1.99 0.07 -5.50
C PHE A 42 1.56 -1.29 -6.09
N SER A 43 2.27 -2.38 -5.77
CA SER A 43 1.81 -3.73 -6.13
C SER A 43 0.47 -4.08 -5.49
N PHE A 44 0.24 -3.66 -4.25
CA PHE A 44 -1.03 -3.87 -3.56
C PHE A 44 -2.18 -3.08 -4.20
N TYR A 45 -1.92 -1.84 -4.63
CA TYR A 45 -2.88 -1.02 -5.37
C TYR A 45 -3.32 -1.68 -6.67
N ILE A 46 -2.36 -2.15 -7.48
CA ILE A 46 -2.68 -2.89 -8.72
C ILE A 46 -3.49 -4.14 -8.40
N TYR A 47 -3.15 -4.84 -7.32
CA TYR A 47 -3.90 -6.02 -6.89
C TYR A 47 -5.36 -5.73 -6.56
N MET A 48 -5.58 -4.68 -5.76
CA MET A 48 -6.91 -4.24 -5.35
C MET A 48 -7.76 -3.80 -6.55
N ARG A 49 -7.14 -3.12 -7.52
CA ARG A 49 -7.80 -2.66 -8.75
C ARG A 49 -8.14 -3.80 -9.71
N ASP A 50 -7.16 -4.62 -10.07
CA ASP A 50 -7.29 -5.56 -11.19
C ASP A 50 -7.85 -6.92 -10.78
N GLN A 51 -7.54 -7.39 -9.56
CA GLN A 51 -7.93 -8.74 -9.12
C GLN A 51 -9.10 -8.71 -8.13
N GLN A 52 -9.04 -7.90 -7.07
CA GLN A 52 -10.12 -7.83 -6.07
C GLN A 52 -11.27 -6.92 -6.49
N ARG A 53 -11.04 -6.00 -7.43
CA ARG A 53 -12.01 -4.97 -7.87
C ARG A 53 -12.62 -4.18 -6.70
N SER A 54 -11.78 -3.90 -5.70
CA SER A 54 -12.18 -3.24 -4.46
C SER A 54 -11.21 -2.12 -4.09
N VAL A 55 -10.66 -1.44 -5.11
CA VAL A 55 -9.66 -0.37 -4.94
C VAL A 55 -10.18 0.80 -4.11
N ASP A 56 -11.50 1.01 -4.10
CA ASP A 56 -12.14 2.09 -3.36
C ASP A 56 -11.91 2.00 -1.85
N TYR A 57 -11.78 0.79 -1.29
CA TYR A 57 -11.39 0.61 0.12
C TYR A 57 -9.98 1.10 0.40
N LEU A 58 -9.04 0.84 -0.51
CA LEU A 58 -7.66 1.28 -0.38
C LEU A 58 -7.57 2.81 -0.53
N ASP A 59 -8.27 3.36 -1.52
CA ASP A 59 -8.28 4.81 -1.76
C ASP A 59 -8.94 5.57 -0.60
N PHE A 60 -10.07 5.08 -0.08
CA PHE A 60 -10.67 5.62 1.14
C PHE A 60 -9.65 5.64 2.30
N TRP A 61 -8.96 4.52 2.54
CA TRP A 61 -7.97 4.44 3.61
C TRP A 61 -6.81 5.43 3.40
N LEU A 62 -6.31 5.57 2.17
CA LEU A 62 -5.24 6.50 1.81
C LEU A 62 -5.68 7.97 1.95
N ASP A 63 -6.91 8.29 1.55
CA ASP A 63 -7.47 9.64 1.65
C ASP A 63 -7.70 10.04 3.12
N VAL A 64 -8.20 9.13 3.96
CA VAL A 64 -8.30 9.37 5.42
C VAL A 64 -6.91 9.56 6.03
N ALA A 65 -5.93 8.73 5.66
CA ALA A 65 -4.54 8.89 6.08
C ALA A 65 -3.97 10.27 5.69
N GLN A 66 -4.27 10.74 4.48
CA GLN A 66 -3.89 12.07 4.01
C GLN A 66 -4.60 13.17 4.81
N HIS A 67 -5.91 13.04 5.07
CA HIS A 67 -6.68 13.97 5.88
C HIS A 67 -6.11 14.11 7.31
N MET A 68 -5.77 12.99 7.97
CA MET A 68 -5.10 13.02 9.28
C MET A 68 -3.75 13.75 9.22
N SER A 69 -3.01 13.59 8.12
CA SER A 69 -1.74 14.30 7.92
C SER A 69 -1.96 15.80 7.72
N LEU A 70 -2.98 16.19 6.96
CA LEU A 70 -3.39 17.60 6.81
C LEU A 70 -3.76 18.22 8.16
N CYS A 71 -4.57 17.52 8.99
CA CYS A 71 -4.90 17.97 10.34
C CYS A 71 -3.65 18.20 11.20
N ARG A 72 -2.71 17.24 11.19
CA ARG A 72 -1.41 17.37 11.89
C ARG A 72 -0.60 18.57 11.42
N HIS A 73 -0.56 18.80 10.11
CA HIS A 73 0.18 19.92 9.53
C HIS A 73 -0.42 21.27 9.94
N TYR A 74 -1.74 21.41 9.86
CA TYR A 74 -2.46 22.61 10.29
C TYR A 74 -2.22 22.94 11.76
N VAL A 75 -2.41 21.96 12.67
CA VAL A 75 -2.19 22.17 14.11
C VAL A 75 -0.74 22.57 14.41
N ARG A 76 0.23 21.96 13.70
CA ARG A 76 1.65 22.30 13.85
C ARG A 76 1.96 23.71 13.37
N GLU A 77 1.37 24.15 12.25
CA GLU A 77 1.57 25.49 11.69
C GLU A 77 0.93 26.58 12.55
N LEU A 78 -0.30 26.35 13.02
CA LEU A 78 -1.01 27.27 13.91
C LEU A 78 -0.27 27.44 15.25
N ARG A 79 0.35 26.37 15.78
CA ARG A 79 1.24 26.49 16.94
C ARG A 79 2.46 27.37 16.65
N ARG A 80 3.07 27.22 15.47
CA ARG A 80 4.23 28.03 15.07
C ARG A 80 3.87 29.51 14.98
N SER A 81 2.70 29.85 14.45
CA SER A 81 2.24 31.23 14.35
C SER A 81 1.92 31.84 15.73
N VAL A 82 1.29 31.10 16.64
CA VAL A 82 1.02 31.55 18.02
C VAL A 82 2.31 31.74 18.83
N LEU A 83 3.30 30.85 18.66
CA LEU A 83 4.59 30.96 19.36
C LEU A 83 5.40 32.18 18.90
N ILE A 84 5.33 32.54 17.62
CA ILE A 84 6.02 33.72 17.06
C ILE A 84 5.37 35.04 17.50
N GLY A 85 4.06 35.03 17.83
CA GLY A 85 3.29 36.22 18.19
C GLY A 85 3.39 36.69 19.65
N THR A 86 4.02 35.92 20.55
CA THR A 86 3.99 36.22 22.00
C THR A 86 5.40 36.23 22.61
N PRO A 87 6.08 37.39 22.75
CA PRO A 87 7.26 37.48 23.61
C PRO A 87 6.79 37.42 25.07
N GLU A 88 7.41 36.52 25.83
CA GLU A 88 7.38 36.31 27.29
C GLU A 88 6.43 37.21 28.11
N ALA A 89 5.24 36.74 28.51
CA ALA A 89 4.63 37.19 29.78
C ALA A 89 3.34 36.46 30.23
N GLN A 90 2.46 35.98 29.34
CA GLN A 90 1.11 35.59 29.79
C GLN A 90 0.52 34.41 29.01
N SER A 91 0.91 33.18 29.33
CA SER A 91 -0.05 32.07 29.46
C SER A 91 0.66 30.79 29.91
N LYS A 92 0.61 30.51 31.21
CA LYS A 92 1.15 29.25 31.77
C LYS A 92 0.19 28.06 31.60
N ARG A 93 -1.04 28.28 31.10
CA ARG A 93 -2.09 27.26 31.02
C ARG A 93 -2.32 26.72 29.60
N SER A 94 -2.28 27.57 28.58
CA SER A 94 -2.27 27.11 27.19
C SER A 94 -0.87 26.65 26.74
N SER A 95 0.20 27.07 27.42
CA SER A 95 1.56 26.60 27.13
C SER A 95 1.76 25.12 27.44
N ALA A 96 1.14 24.56 28.49
CA ALA A 96 1.35 23.17 28.91
C ALA A 96 0.72 22.13 27.95
N ILE A 97 -0.45 22.44 27.39
CA ILE A 97 -1.07 21.63 26.32
C ILE A 97 -0.24 21.75 25.04
N LEU A 98 0.22 22.97 24.73
CA LEU A 98 1.07 23.21 23.56
C LEU A 98 2.49 22.61 23.69
N GLU A 99 3.06 22.47 24.89
CA GLU A 99 4.38 21.84 25.11
C GLU A 99 4.34 20.33 24.87
N ASN A 100 3.28 19.65 25.32
CA ASN A 100 3.12 18.20 25.19
C ASN A 100 2.85 17.74 23.74
N ILE A 101 2.33 18.65 22.91
CA ILE A 101 2.11 18.50 21.45
C ILE A 101 3.40 18.77 20.67
N GLY A 102 4.47 19.30 21.31
CA GLY A 102 5.70 19.69 20.63
C GLY A 102 6.56 18.56 20.08
N ASP A 103 6.25 17.32 20.46
CA ASP A 103 6.98 16.10 20.09
C ASP A 103 6.25 15.33 18.95
N LEU A 104 5.56 16.07 18.08
CA LEU A 104 4.82 15.54 16.93
C LEU A 104 5.83 15.15 15.84
N GLU A 105 6.40 13.94 15.96
CA GLU A 105 7.19 13.36 14.87
C GLU A 105 6.33 13.22 13.59
N PRO A 106 6.91 13.47 12.40
CA PRO A 106 6.24 13.19 11.14
C PRO A 106 6.05 11.67 10.97
N ARG A 107 4.87 11.18 11.35
CA ARG A 107 4.53 9.75 11.35
C ARG A 107 3.60 9.37 10.20
N ALA A 108 3.75 8.14 9.72
CA ALA A 108 2.77 7.51 8.85
C ALA A 108 1.45 7.28 9.62
N PRO A 109 0.30 7.77 9.13
CA PRO A 109 -1.01 7.46 9.69
C PRO A 109 -1.26 5.95 9.64
N GLY A 110 -1.87 5.42 10.70
CA GLY A 110 -2.09 3.98 10.86
C GLY A 110 -3.44 3.64 11.52
N PRO A 111 -3.82 2.36 11.51
CA PRO A 111 -5.01 1.87 12.23
C PRO A 111 -4.84 2.09 13.73
N SER A 112 -5.93 2.31 14.46
CA SER A 112 -5.87 2.56 15.91
C SER A 112 -5.30 1.37 16.70
N MET A 113 -5.36 0.15 16.13
CA MET A 113 -4.77 -1.07 16.71
C MET A 113 -3.24 -1.02 16.77
N TYR A 114 -2.60 -0.38 15.79
CA TYR A 114 -1.14 -0.20 15.75
C TYR A 114 -0.72 1.12 16.39
N ALA A 115 -1.68 1.89 16.93
CA ALA A 115 -1.39 3.17 17.55
C ALA A 115 -0.94 2.97 19.01
N THR A 116 0.20 3.56 19.37
CA THR A 116 0.64 3.57 20.78
C THR A 116 -0.27 4.46 21.63
N GLU A 117 -0.30 4.28 22.94
CA GLU A 117 -1.08 5.14 23.84
C GLU A 117 -0.69 6.62 23.72
N LYS A 118 0.60 6.90 23.47
CA LYS A 118 1.10 8.25 23.18
C LYS A 118 0.48 8.82 21.90
N GLU A 119 0.35 8.00 20.85
CA GLU A 119 -0.25 8.42 19.57
C GLU A 119 -1.75 8.67 19.68
N LYS A 120 -2.50 7.80 20.37
CA LYS A 120 -3.93 8.01 20.61
C LYS A 120 -4.17 9.29 21.39
N ASN A 121 -3.37 9.55 22.42
CA ASN A 121 -3.44 10.80 23.17
C ASN A 121 -3.12 12.04 22.32
N GLN A 122 -2.20 11.93 21.35
CA GLN A 122 -1.90 13.02 20.43
C GLN A 122 -3.06 13.29 19.47
N ASP A 123 -3.62 12.26 18.86
CA ASP A 123 -4.77 12.39 17.95
C ASP A 123 -6.01 12.94 18.68
N ALA A 124 -6.23 12.54 19.93
CA ALA A 124 -7.28 13.08 20.78
C ALA A 124 -7.06 14.54 21.18
N GLN A 125 -5.82 14.92 21.51
CA GLN A 125 -5.47 16.31 21.78
C GLN A 125 -5.66 17.20 20.56
N MET A 126 -5.28 16.74 19.37
CA MET A 126 -5.52 17.46 18.12
C MET A 126 -7.01 17.61 17.84
N SER A 127 -7.79 16.56 18.03
CA SER A 127 -9.23 16.60 17.83
C SER A 127 -9.93 17.55 18.79
N ALA A 128 -9.52 17.56 20.07
CA ALA A 128 -10.03 18.52 21.06
C ALA A 128 -9.72 19.97 20.66
N PHE A 129 -8.51 20.22 20.17
CA PHE A 129 -8.09 21.56 19.76
C PHE A 129 -8.84 22.05 18.50
N LEU A 130 -9.00 21.20 17.49
CA LEU A 130 -9.76 21.52 16.28
C LEU A 130 -11.24 21.83 16.60
N ARG A 131 -11.82 21.14 17.60
CA ARG A 131 -13.17 21.43 18.10
C ARG A 131 -13.28 22.77 18.83
N GLU A 132 -12.26 23.15 19.61
CA GLU A 132 -12.25 24.43 20.32
C GLU A 132 -12.14 25.61 19.34
N ASP A 133 -11.30 25.51 18.32
CA ASP A 133 -11.15 26.55 17.28
C ASP A 133 -12.45 26.79 16.50
N GLN A 134 -13.23 25.74 16.24
CA GLN A 134 -14.56 25.86 15.59
C GLN A 134 -15.55 26.72 16.39
N SER A 135 -15.46 26.71 17.72
CA SER A 135 -16.38 27.48 18.58
C SER A 135 -16.12 28.98 18.55
N HIS A 136 -14.93 29.41 18.11
CA HIS A 136 -14.57 30.82 17.98
C HIS A 136 -15.08 31.49 16.69
N ASP A 137 -15.61 30.72 15.74
CA ASP A 137 -16.07 31.20 14.43
C ASP A 137 -17.60 31.39 14.33
N SER A 138 -18.33 31.29 15.45
CA SER A 138 -19.79 31.52 15.51
C SER A 138 -20.11 33.00 15.83
N PRO A 139 -20.90 33.71 15.00
CA PRO A 139 -21.25 35.10 15.26
C PRO A 139 -22.47 35.18 16.19
N GLN A 140 -22.27 35.12 17.52
CA GLN A 140 -23.33 35.48 18.49
C GLN A 140 -22.79 36.29 19.67
N SER A 141 -22.94 37.62 19.51
CA SER A 141 -23.44 38.57 20.50
C SER A 141 -23.09 38.34 21.99
N ALA A 142 -21.96 38.90 22.42
CA ALA A 142 -21.84 39.46 23.76
C ALA A 142 -20.96 40.72 23.72
N THR A 143 -21.55 41.84 24.11
CA THR A 143 -20.95 43.17 24.28
C THR A 143 -19.59 43.11 24.99
N ALA A 144 -18.50 43.35 24.25
CA ALA A 144 -17.19 43.70 24.75
C ALA A 144 -16.64 44.87 23.92
N PRO A 145 -15.93 45.85 24.52
CA PRO A 145 -15.57 47.08 23.83
C PRO A 145 -14.60 46.79 22.67
N MET A 146 -14.97 47.34 21.51
CA MET A 146 -14.24 47.41 20.25
C MET A 146 -12.73 47.59 20.48
N ARG A 147 -11.93 46.55 20.23
CA ARG A 147 -10.48 46.67 20.15
C ARG A 147 -10.13 46.92 18.68
N PRO A 148 -9.59 48.10 18.32
CA PRO A 148 -9.32 48.39 16.91
C PRO A 148 -8.22 47.47 16.38
N SER A 149 -8.53 46.77 15.29
CA SER A 149 -7.55 46.10 14.45
C SER A 149 -6.53 47.13 13.95
N PRO A 150 -5.22 46.96 14.18
CA PRO A 150 -4.25 47.79 13.49
C PRO A 150 -4.15 47.28 12.05
N GLN A 151 -4.65 48.08 11.11
CA GLN A 151 -4.23 48.02 9.72
C GLN A 151 -2.71 48.25 9.68
N PHE A 152 -1.95 47.26 9.22
CA PHE A 152 -0.59 47.48 8.77
C PHE A 152 -0.46 47.09 7.31
N SER A 153 -0.45 48.13 6.48
CA SER A 153 -0.04 48.10 5.08
C SER A 153 1.50 48.13 5.03
N ASN A 154 2.05 47.07 4.44
CA ASN A 154 3.34 46.93 3.75
C ASN A 154 4.66 47.51 4.30
N SER A 155 5.69 46.67 4.11
CA SER A 155 7.10 46.95 3.79
C SER A 155 8.08 46.86 4.96
N HIS A 156 8.66 45.68 5.15
CA HIS A 156 10.12 45.59 5.28
C HIS A 156 10.66 44.22 4.87
N ASP A 157 11.48 44.22 3.82
CA ASP A 157 12.40 43.16 3.43
C ASP A 157 13.28 42.75 4.61
N ILE A 158 13.23 41.46 4.97
CA ILE A 158 14.36 40.75 5.55
C ILE A 158 14.49 39.44 4.77
N THR A 159 15.57 39.39 3.99
CA THR A 159 16.02 38.25 3.20
C THR A 159 16.38 37.07 4.10
N THR A 160 15.51 36.07 4.14
CA THR A 160 15.87 34.69 4.48
C THR A 160 15.38 33.78 3.37
N GLU A 161 16.30 33.36 2.52
CA GLU A 161 16.10 32.34 1.49
C GLU A 161 15.64 31.04 2.16
N SER A 162 14.34 30.77 2.13
CA SER A 162 13.78 29.45 2.42
C SER A 162 13.04 28.99 1.17
N ASN A 163 13.74 28.23 0.32
CA ASN A 163 13.18 27.57 -0.85
C ASN A 163 12.26 26.42 -0.42
N SER A 164 11.05 26.75 0.02
CA SER A 164 9.94 25.81 0.14
C SER A 164 8.64 26.58 -0.14
N PRO A 165 7.76 26.12 -1.05
CA PRO A 165 6.51 26.81 -1.29
C PRO A 165 5.69 26.82 0.00
N ALA A 166 5.33 28.01 0.47
CA ALA A 166 4.49 28.21 1.64
C ALA A 166 3.04 27.80 1.31
N HIS A 167 2.76 26.50 1.36
CA HIS A 167 1.38 26.02 1.41
C HIS A 167 0.92 26.12 2.86
N THR A 168 0.49 27.31 3.28
CA THR A 168 -0.21 27.46 4.56
C THR A 168 -1.54 26.73 4.44
N VAL A 169 -1.72 25.70 5.26
CA VAL A 169 -2.95 24.90 5.24
C VAL A 169 -4.04 25.72 5.91
N ALA A 170 -5.14 25.99 5.23
CA ALA A 170 -6.28 26.69 5.81
C ALA A 170 -7.24 25.70 6.50
N ARG A 171 -8.00 26.17 7.49
CA ARG A 171 -9.08 25.37 8.11
C ARG A 171 -10.09 24.88 7.07
N GLN A 172 -10.37 25.72 6.07
CA GLN A 172 -11.25 25.39 4.94
C GLN A 172 -10.74 24.17 4.14
N ASP A 173 -9.43 23.97 4.03
CA ASP A 173 -8.85 22.81 3.34
C ASP A 173 -9.11 21.51 4.12
N ILE A 174 -9.09 21.57 5.47
CA ILE A 174 -9.42 20.42 6.33
C ILE A 174 -10.89 20.05 6.16
N ARG A 175 -11.78 21.03 6.26
CA ARG A 175 -13.21 20.84 6.07
C ARG A 175 -13.54 20.29 4.68
N ALA A 176 -12.98 20.89 3.62
CA ALA A 176 -13.16 20.42 2.25
C ALA A 176 -12.64 18.98 2.07
N SER A 177 -11.55 18.62 2.74
CA SER A 177 -11.04 17.24 2.74
C SER A 177 -12.00 16.26 3.43
N ALA A 178 -12.60 16.63 4.56
CA ALA A 178 -13.56 15.78 5.27
C ALA A 178 -14.84 15.57 4.45
N GLU A 179 -15.41 16.66 3.91
CA GLU A 179 -16.59 16.63 3.04
C GLU A 179 -16.33 15.81 1.77
N LYS A 180 -15.16 15.97 1.15
CA LYS A 180 -14.77 15.18 -0.03
C LYS A 180 -14.75 13.67 0.28
N ILE A 181 -14.16 13.26 1.40
CA ILE A 181 -14.12 11.85 1.80
C ILE A 181 -15.52 11.30 2.01
N LEU A 182 -16.37 12.05 2.72
CA LEU A 182 -17.78 11.69 2.96
C LEU A 182 -18.54 11.48 1.64
N TYR A 183 -18.53 12.49 0.75
CA TYR A 183 -19.30 12.46 -0.49
C TYR A 183 -18.77 11.48 -1.54
N THR A 184 -17.47 11.16 -1.51
CA THR A 184 -16.88 10.25 -2.49
C THR A 184 -17.10 8.78 -2.12
N PHE A 185 -17.04 8.44 -0.83
CA PHE A 185 -16.96 7.03 -0.39
C PHE A 185 -18.09 6.57 0.53
N LEU A 186 -18.71 7.47 1.31
CA LEU A 186 -19.58 7.08 2.42
C LEU A 186 -21.07 7.39 2.20
N LEU A 187 -21.38 8.34 1.31
CA LEU A 187 -22.77 8.70 1.00
C LEU A 187 -23.44 7.61 0.14
N PRO A 188 -24.71 7.24 0.42
CA PRO A 188 -25.45 6.31 -0.43
C PRO A 188 -25.54 6.82 -1.87
N GLY A 189 -25.15 5.99 -2.85
CA GLY A 189 -25.14 6.35 -4.26
C GLY A 189 -23.92 7.17 -4.70
N ALA A 190 -22.88 7.27 -3.86
CA ALA A 190 -21.61 7.87 -4.25
C ALA A 190 -20.92 7.05 -5.36
N GLU A 191 -20.16 7.74 -6.22
CA GLU A 191 -19.47 7.10 -7.37
C GLU A 191 -18.53 5.96 -6.95
N ARG A 192 -17.96 6.07 -5.74
CA ARG A 192 -16.98 5.14 -5.17
C ARG A 192 -17.43 4.63 -3.80
N GLU A 193 -18.74 4.41 -3.64
CA GLU A 193 -19.34 3.97 -2.38
C GLU A 193 -18.70 2.66 -1.87
N ILE A 194 -18.18 2.71 -0.63
CA ILE A 194 -17.64 1.52 0.05
C ILE A 194 -18.71 0.88 0.95
N THR A 195 -18.68 -0.44 1.08
CA THR A 195 -19.66 -1.17 1.90
C THR A 195 -19.24 -1.19 3.36
N LEU A 196 -19.95 -0.43 4.18
CA LEU A 196 -19.76 -0.34 5.62
C LEU A 196 -21.06 -0.64 6.36
N PRO A 197 -21.00 -1.11 7.62
CA PRO A 197 -22.16 -1.15 8.51
C PRO A 197 -22.82 0.22 8.61
N GLY A 198 -24.15 0.26 8.45
CA GLY A 198 -24.91 1.51 8.41
C GLY A 198 -24.78 2.38 9.66
N SER A 199 -24.47 1.79 10.82
CA SER A 199 -24.17 2.54 12.04
C SER A 199 -22.92 3.41 11.91
N ILE A 200 -21.88 2.92 11.23
CA ILE A 200 -20.62 3.65 11.05
C ILE A 200 -20.82 4.81 10.07
N THR A 201 -21.51 4.57 8.95
CA THR A 201 -21.74 5.62 7.96
C THR A 201 -22.65 6.72 8.52
N GLN A 202 -23.73 6.36 9.22
CA GLN A 202 -24.62 7.32 9.87
C GLN A 202 -23.87 8.18 10.90
N GLU A 203 -23.03 7.58 11.74
CA GLU A 203 -22.24 8.31 12.74
C GLU A 203 -21.29 9.33 12.07
N VAL A 204 -20.60 8.94 11.00
CA VAL A 204 -19.71 9.84 10.24
C VAL A 204 -20.50 10.93 9.51
N THR A 205 -21.62 10.60 8.86
CA THR A 205 -22.48 11.57 8.17
C THR A 205 -23.03 12.60 9.14
N THR A 206 -23.59 12.18 10.27
CA THR A 206 -24.09 13.09 11.30
C THR A 206 -22.97 13.95 11.89
N ALA A 207 -21.78 13.37 12.12
CA ALA A 207 -20.62 14.12 12.60
C ALA A 207 -20.22 15.27 11.66
N ILE A 208 -20.19 15.02 10.35
CA ILE A 208 -19.70 16.00 9.37
C ILE A 208 -20.80 16.97 8.95
N GLU A 209 -22.02 16.50 8.65
CA GLU A 209 -23.09 17.36 8.11
C GLU A 209 -23.85 18.14 9.19
N GLU A 210 -24.18 17.51 10.31
CA GLU A 210 -24.98 18.13 11.37
C GLU A 210 -24.10 18.88 12.38
N TYR A 211 -23.03 18.23 12.85
CA TYR A 211 -22.12 18.83 13.83
C TYR A 211 -20.96 19.61 13.19
N GLY A 212 -20.79 19.54 11.87
CA GLY A 212 -19.73 20.27 11.17
C GLY A 212 -18.31 19.82 11.53
N ARG A 213 -18.13 18.59 12.05
CA ARG A 213 -16.84 18.09 12.51
C ARG A 213 -15.93 17.71 11.35
N ASP A 214 -14.66 18.06 11.48
CA ASP A 214 -13.60 17.81 10.49
C ASP A 214 -12.29 17.35 11.16
N ASP A 215 -12.41 16.88 12.40
CA ASP A 215 -11.31 16.33 13.20
C ASP A 215 -10.97 14.87 12.82
N PRO A 216 -9.71 14.42 13.04
CA PRO A 216 -9.29 13.09 12.58
C PRO A 216 -10.03 11.93 13.25
N GLU A 217 -10.52 12.09 14.49
CA GLU A 217 -11.28 11.06 15.21
C GLU A 217 -12.61 10.70 14.51
N VAL A 218 -13.16 11.59 13.68
CA VAL A 218 -14.42 11.33 12.95
C VAL A 218 -14.32 10.06 12.11
N PHE A 219 -13.15 9.76 11.54
CA PHE A 219 -12.98 8.63 10.63
C PHE A 219 -12.38 7.37 11.28
N ASP A 220 -12.10 7.37 12.59
CA ASP A 220 -11.32 6.28 13.21
C ASP A 220 -12.01 4.92 13.10
N VAL A 221 -13.31 4.86 13.42
CA VAL A 221 -14.10 3.63 13.36
C VAL A 221 -14.18 3.10 11.93
N ALA A 222 -14.44 3.99 10.97
CA ALA A 222 -14.52 3.64 9.55
C ALA A 222 -13.17 3.17 9.00
N LYS A 223 -12.09 3.90 9.28
CA LYS A 223 -10.72 3.56 8.88
C LYS A 223 -10.30 2.19 9.40
N ASP A 224 -10.58 1.91 10.67
CA ASP A 224 -10.18 0.65 11.29
C ASP A 224 -10.98 -0.53 10.74
N TYR A 225 -12.28 -0.35 10.50
CA TYR A 225 -13.09 -1.36 9.83
C TYR A 225 -12.55 -1.67 8.43
N VAL A 226 -12.27 -0.65 7.62
CA VAL A 226 -11.73 -0.82 6.27
C VAL A 226 -10.37 -1.50 6.29
N PHE A 227 -9.50 -1.13 7.23
CA PHE A 227 -8.21 -1.81 7.41
C PHE A 227 -8.40 -3.29 7.72
N GLN A 228 -9.27 -3.64 8.67
CA GLN A 228 -9.54 -5.03 9.04
C GLN A 228 -10.15 -5.82 7.88
N ALA A 229 -11.07 -5.22 7.13
CA ALA A 229 -11.67 -5.83 5.94
C ALA A 229 -10.60 -6.14 4.88
N MET A 230 -9.74 -5.17 4.57
CA MET A 230 -8.62 -5.37 3.64
C MET A 230 -7.64 -6.45 4.14
N GLU A 231 -7.32 -6.45 5.44
CA GLU A 231 -6.39 -7.41 6.06
C GLU A 231 -6.93 -8.84 6.05
N ARG A 232 -8.24 -9.00 6.25
CA ARG A 232 -8.89 -10.31 6.27
C ARG A 232 -9.15 -10.85 4.86
N ASP A 233 -9.68 -10.01 3.98
CA ASP A 233 -10.31 -10.49 2.74
C ASP A 233 -9.37 -10.39 1.53
N ALA A 234 -8.57 -9.32 1.43
CA ALA A 234 -7.71 -9.07 0.26
C ALA A 234 -6.24 -9.43 0.50
N PHE A 235 -5.70 -9.08 1.66
CA PHE A 235 -4.27 -9.18 1.94
C PHE A 235 -3.68 -10.61 1.88
N PRO A 236 -4.37 -11.67 2.34
CA PRO A 236 -3.86 -13.04 2.21
C PRO A 236 -3.74 -13.47 0.74
N GLY A 237 -4.70 -13.06 -0.10
CA GLY A 237 -4.68 -13.29 -1.54
C GLY A 237 -3.53 -12.55 -2.24
N PHE A 238 -3.30 -11.30 -1.85
CA PHE A 238 -2.16 -10.50 -2.33
C PHE A 238 -0.82 -11.19 -2.04
N LEU A 239 -0.59 -11.62 -0.79
CA LEU A 239 0.64 -12.30 -0.41
C LEU A 239 0.79 -13.64 -1.15
N ARG A 240 -0.30 -14.40 -1.32
CA ARG A 240 -0.26 -15.65 -2.09
C ARG A 240 0.15 -15.41 -3.54
N MET A 241 -0.32 -14.32 -4.16
CA MET A 241 0.00 -14.04 -5.55
C MET A 241 1.39 -13.42 -5.74
N LYS A 242 1.78 -12.45 -4.92
CA LYS A 242 3.00 -11.67 -5.09
C LYS A 242 4.19 -12.11 -4.22
N ALA A 243 3.95 -12.70 -3.05
CA ALA A 243 5.01 -13.18 -2.16
C ALA A 243 5.33 -14.66 -2.36
N LEU A 244 4.35 -15.46 -2.77
CA LEU A 244 4.54 -16.89 -3.05
C LEU A 244 4.67 -17.15 -4.56
N GLY A 245 3.89 -16.48 -5.40
CA GLY A 245 4.01 -16.57 -6.86
C GLY A 245 4.93 -15.50 -7.45
N ASN A 246 5.33 -15.71 -8.70
CA ASN A 246 6.00 -14.69 -9.52
C ASN A 246 5.29 -14.47 -10.86
N LEU A 247 4.11 -15.07 -11.04
CA LEU A 247 3.27 -14.97 -12.23
C LEU A 247 1.92 -14.37 -11.88
N ILE A 248 1.28 -13.74 -12.87
CA ILE A 248 -0.06 -13.16 -12.73
C ILE A 248 -1.13 -14.06 -13.38
N PRO A 249 -2.42 -13.91 -13.03
CA PRO A 249 -3.48 -14.79 -13.54
C PRO A 249 -3.57 -14.90 -15.08
N PRO A 250 -3.45 -13.80 -15.87
CA PRO A 250 -3.53 -13.90 -17.33
C PRO A 250 -2.45 -14.79 -17.94
N THR A 251 -1.19 -14.62 -17.51
CA THR A 251 -0.05 -15.39 -18.05
C THR A 251 -0.01 -16.81 -17.51
N LEU A 252 -0.56 -17.06 -16.32
CA LEU A 252 -0.80 -18.41 -15.83
C LEU A 252 -1.75 -19.19 -16.74
N ILE A 253 -2.87 -18.58 -17.14
CA ILE A 253 -3.84 -19.22 -18.05
C ILE A 253 -3.20 -19.46 -19.42
N MET A 254 -2.45 -18.48 -19.95
CA MET A 254 -1.72 -18.65 -21.21
C MET A 254 -0.76 -19.84 -21.15
N ARG A 255 0.03 -19.96 -20.07
CA ARG A 255 0.95 -21.08 -19.86
C ARG A 255 0.21 -22.41 -19.75
N LEU A 256 -0.93 -22.45 -19.07
CA LEU A 256 -1.77 -23.66 -19.03
C LEU A 256 -2.15 -24.10 -20.44
N ILE A 257 -2.68 -23.19 -21.27
CA ILE A 257 -3.11 -23.51 -22.63
C ILE A 257 -1.93 -24.01 -23.47
N LEU A 258 -0.80 -23.29 -23.45
CA LEU A 258 0.40 -23.69 -24.17
C LEU A 258 0.97 -25.02 -23.68
N GLY A 259 0.94 -25.26 -22.37
CA GLY A 259 1.36 -26.51 -21.75
C GLY A 259 0.50 -27.69 -22.20
N LEU A 260 -0.83 -27.53 -22.22
CA LEU A 260 -1.76 -28.57 -22.67
C LEU A 260 -1.58 -28.88 -24.17
N ILE A 261 -1.43 -27.86 -25.02
CA ILE A 261 -1.19 -28.05 -26.46
C ILE A 261 0.14 -28.76 -26.69
N ALA A 262 1.21 -28.33 -26.00
CA ALA A 262 2.53 -28.97 -26.12
C ALA A 262 2.51 -30.42 -25.63
N MET A 263 1.83 -30.71 -24.51
CA MET A 263 1.66 -32.08 -24.02
C MET A 263 0.88 -32.96 -24.99
N PHE A 264 -0.20 -32.43 -25.59
CA PHE A 264 -0.96 -33.17 -26.60
C PHE A 264 -0.09 -33.47 -27.82
N ALA A 265 0.65 -32.48 -28.33
CA ALA A 265 1.57 -32.66 -29.46
C ALA A 265 2.70 -33.65 -29.14
N ALA A 266 3.24 -33.61 -27.92
CA ALA A 266 4.28 -34.53 -27.45
C ALA A 266 3.76 -35.98 -27.46
N LEU A 267 2.59 -36.22 -26.88
CA LEU A 267 1.96 -37.54 -26.84
C LEU A 267 1.63 -38.03 -28.26
N TRP A 268 1.01 -37.18 -29.07
CA TRP A 268 0.69 -37.47 -30.47
C TRP A 268 1.93 -37.89 -31.26
N ALA A 269 2.99 -37.07 -31.25
CA ALA A 269 4.24 -37.36 -31.94
C ALA A 269 4.90 -38.62 -31.39
N SER A 270 4.83 -38.86 -30.08
CA SER A 270 5.35 -40.07 -29.45
C SER A 270 4.68 -41.33 -29.99
N PHE A 271 3.34 -41.35 -30.03
CA PHE A 271 2.59 -42.48 -30.58
C PHE A 271 2.88 -42.70 -32.07
N VAL A 272 2.93 -41.63 -32.87
CA VAL A 272 3.26 -41.71 -34.30
C VAL A 272 4.66 -42.33 -34.51
N LEU A 273 5.67 -41.89 -33.77
CA LEU A 273 7.04 -42.42 -33.89
C LEU A 273 7.17 -43.86 -33.38
N ILE A 274 6.39 -44.25 -32.37
CA ILE A 274 6.35 -45.62 -31.85
C ILE A 274 5.67 -46.57 -32.84
N PHE A 275 4.52 -46.17 -33.42
CA PHE A 275 3.75 -46.99 -34.35
C PHE A 275 4.36 -47.06 -35.75
N LEU A 276 5.15 -46.08 -36.16
CA LEU A 276 5.93 -46.13 -37.41
C LEU A 276 7.30 -46.80 -37.23
N ASP A 277 7.61 -47.28 -36.01
CA ASP A 277 8.86 -47.96 -35.66
C ASP A 277 10.13 -47.14 -35.98
N TYR A 278 10.10 -45.84 -35.71
CA TYR A 278 11.28 -44.99 -35.87
C TYR A 278 12.37 -45.31 -34.84
N SER A 279 13.62 -45.09 -35.21
CA SER A 279 14.78 -45.31 -34.33
C SER A 279 14.71 -44.50 -33.02
N ARG A 280 15.33 -45.01 -31.95
CA ARG A 280 15.40 -44.34 -30.64
C ARG A 280 16.04 -42.95 -30.74
N THR A 281 17.03 -42.78 -31.62
CA THR A 281 17.70 -41.48 -31.85
C THR A 281 16.73 -40.42 -32.36
N THR A 282 15.82 -40.79 -33.27
CA THR A 282 14.77 -39.89 -33.75
C THR A 282 13.78 -39.55 -32.62
N ARG A 283 13.46 -40.52 -31.76
CA ARG A 283 12.57 -40.33 -30.61
C ARG A 283 13.15 -39.40 -29.53
N CYS A 284 14.49 -39.26 -29.43
CA CYS A 284 15.09 -38.31 -28.49
C CYS A 284 14.66 -36.86 -28.73
N TRP A 285 14.21 -36.50 -29.94
CA TRP A 285 13.66 -35.16 -30.20
C TRP A 285 12.32 -34.89 -29.50
N LEU A 286 11.64 -35.92 -28.98
CA LEU A 286 10.44 -35.78 -28.15
C LEU A 286 10.71 -35.08 -26.82
N ILE A 287 11.97 -35.00 -26.38
CA ILE A 287 12.36 -34.25 -25.19
C ILE A 287 11.86 -32.80 -25.29
N LEU A 288 11.99 -32.13 -26.44
CA LEU A 288 11.58 -30.72 -26.58
C LEU A 288 10.09 -30.47 -26.28
N PRO A 289 9.12 -31.12 -26.95
CA PRO A 289 7.71 -30.87 -26.67
C PRO A 289 7.29 -31.37 -25.28
N PHE A 290 7.89 -32.44 -24.74
CA PHE A 290 7.65 -32.86 -23.35
C PHE A 290 8.15 -31.82 -22.35
N THR A 291 9.39 -31.36 -22.49
CA THR A 291 9.97 -30.35 -21.58
C THR A 291 9.15 -29.07 -21.59
N VAL A 292 8.74 -28.58 -22.76
CA VAL A 292 7.88 -27.38 -22.86
C VAL A 292 6.52 -27.61 -22.19
N GLY A 293 5.89 -28.75 -22.45
CA GLY A 293 4.59 -29.11 -21.88
C GLY A 293 4.63 -29.22 -20.36
N VAL A 294 5.54 -30.03 -19.83
CA VAL A 294 5.71 -30.26 -18.39
C VAL A 294 6.12 -28.97 -17.68
N TYR A 295 7.02 -28.18 -18.27
CA TYR A 295 7.46 -26.90 -17.69
C TYR A 295 6.30 -25.91 -17.52
N PHE A 296 5.48 -25.72 -18.54
CA PHE A 296 4.36 -24.79 -18.46
C PHE A 296 3.23 -25.28 -17.56
N LEU A 297 2.94 -26.59 -17.54
CA LEU A 297 1.97 -27.16 -16.60
C LEU A 297 2.44 -27.06 -15.15
N ALA A 298 3.72 -27.33 -14.88
CA ALA A 298 4.31 -27.12 -13.55
C ALA A 298 4.26 -25.65 -13.16
N SER A 299 4.59 -24.73 -14.09
CA SER A 299 4.51 -23.30 -13.84
C SER A 299 3.09 -22.84 -13.46
N TYR A 300 2.08 -23.38 -14.13
CA TYR A 300 0.67 -23.13 -13.81
C TYR A 300 0.30 -23.68 -12.43
N GLN A 301 0.59 -24.97 -12.18
CA GLN A 301 0.20 -25.68 -10.96
C GLN A 301 0.77 -25.04 -9.70
N TYR A 302 2.01 -24.55 -9.76
CA TYR A 302 2.68 -23.90 -8.62
C TYR A 302 2.56 -22.38 -8.61
N SER A 303 1.88 -21.80 -9.60
CA SER A 303 1.77 -20.35 -9.83
C SER A 303 3.12 -19.64 -9.84
N LEU A 304 4.14 -20.31 -10.37
CA LEU A 304 5.54 -19.89 -10.28
C LEU A 304 6.34 -20.35 -11.50
N ASP A 305 6.99 -19.42 -12.19
CA ASP A 305 8.02 -19.69 -13.19
C ASP A 305 9.37 -19.93 -12.48
N PRO A 306 9.92 -21.16 -12.50
CA PRO A 306 11.13 -21.47 -11.76
C PRO A 306 12.37 -20.72 -12.26
N ILE A 307 12.52 -20.56 -13.57
CA ILE A 307 13.72 -19.94 -14.16
C ILE A 307 13.74 -18.45 -13.81
N MET A 308 12.63 -17.77 -14.06
CA MET A 308 12.45 -16.34 -13.77
C MET A 308 12.59 -16.05 -12.27
N ALA A 309 12.04 -16.93 -11.43
CA ALA A 309 12.17 -16.84 -9.98
C ALA A 309 13.64 -16.93 -9.52
N LEU A 310 14.44 -17.82 -10.10
CA LEU A 310 15.85 -17.97 -9.78
C LEU A 310 16.70 -16.78 -10.23
N VAL A 311 16.39 -16.20 -11.40
CA VAL A 311 17.02 -14.94 -11.85
C VAL A 311 16.64 -13.77 -10.92
N GLY A 312 15.50 -13.87 -10.23
CA GLY A 312 15.04 -12.88 -9.25
C GLY A 312 14.06 -11.86 -9.84
N TYR A 313 13.30 -12.26 -10.85
CA TYR A 313 12.23 -11.47 -11.45
C TYR A 313 10.85 -12.00 -11.07
N SER A 314 9.91 -11.07 -10.99
CA SER A 314 8.48 -11.34 -10.85
C SER A 314 7.72 -10.57 -11.92
N GLU A 315 6.64 -11.16 -12.40
CA GLU A 315 5.75 -10.50 -13.33
C GLU A 315 4.91 -9.44 -12.61
N TYR A 316 4.98 -8.23 -13.14
CA TYR A 316 4.33 -7.05 -12.59
C TYR A 316 2.96 -6.84 -13.25
N THR A 317 2.98 -6.67 -14.57
CA THR A 317 1.84 -6.69 -15.50
C THR A 317 2.16 -7.71 -16.62
N PRO A 318 1.20 -8.11 -17.47
CA PRO A 318 1.47 -9.12 -18.49
C PRO A 318 2.70 -8.76 -19.33
N PHE A 319 3.70 -9.64 -19.32
CA PHE A 319 4.99 -9.49 -20.01
C PHE A 319 5.87 -8.33 -19.54
N ASN A 320 5.56 -7.70 -18.41
CA ASN A 320 6.42 -6.70 -17.78
C ASN A 320 6.96 -7.25 -16.46
N PHE A 321 8.29 -7.26 -16.32
CA PHE A 321 8.97 -7.91 -15.22
C PHE A 321 9.59 -6.88 -14.27
N SER A 322 9.34 -7.05 -12.98
CA SER A 322 9.99 -6.28 -11.92
C SER A 322 10.95 -7.17 -11.14
N ARG A 323 12.04 -6.55 -10.66
CA ARG A 323 13.03 -7.25 -9.85
C ARG A 323 12.49 -7.44 -8.44
N ILE A 324 12.64 -8.65 -7.89
CA ILE A 324 12.30 -8.95 -6.50
C ILE A 324 13.37 -8.30 -5.60
N ARG A 325 13.01 -7.22 -4.94
CA ARG A 325 13.89 -6.44 -4.05
C ARG A 325 13.71 -6.85 -2.59
N GLU A 326 12.52 -7.31 -2.21
CA GLU A 326 12.26 -7.78 -0.86
C GLU A 326 13.08 -9.06 -0.55
N PRO A 327 14.03 -9.02 0.41
CA PRO A 327 15.04 -10.07 0.57
C PRO A 327 14.44 -11.39 1.07
N TYR A 328 13.47 -11.32 1.99
CA TYR A 328 12.79 -12.51 2.50
C TYR A 328 11.99 -13.22 1.40
N VAL A 329 11.20 -12.45 0.64
CA VAL A 329 10.41 -12.96 -0.49
C VAL A 329 11.31 -13.58 -1.55
N ARG A 330 12.45 -12.96 -1.86
CA ARG A 330 13.43 -13.51 -2.82
C ARG A 330 13.94 -14.88 -2.38
N LYS A 331 14.34 -15.04 -1.12
CA LYS A 331 14.81 -16.33 -0.58
C LYS A 331 13.70 -17.40 -0.62
N LEU A 332 12.49 -17.00 -0.26
CA LEU A 332 11.32 -17.89 -0.22
C LEU A 332 10.96 -18.40 -1.64
N ILE A 333 10.84 -17.49 -2.60
CA ILE A 333 10.54 -17.80 -4.00
C ILE A 333 11.65 -18.66 -4.62
N ALA A 334 12.92 -18.33 -4.39
CA ALA A 334 14.04 -19.14 -4.90
C ALA A 334 14.02 -20.58 -4.36
N LYS A 335 13.77 -20.77 -3.05
CA LYS A 335 13.66 -22.12 -2.46
C LYS A 335 12.52 -22.92 -3.09
N ARG A 336 11.35 -22.29 -3.29
CA ARG A 336 10.22 -22.92 -3.98
C ARG A 336 10.55 -23.22 -5.44
N ALA A 337 11.22 -22.31 -6.14
CA ALA A 337 11.62 -22.49 -7.53
C ALA A 337 12.54 -23.69 -7.74
N ILE A 338 13.53 -23.90 -6.85
CA ILE A 338 14.40 -25.08 -6.90
C ILE A 338 13.58 -26.36 -6.76
N MET A 339 12.66 -26.40 -5.79
CA MET A 339 11.79 -27.56 -5.58
C MET A 339 10.93 -27.84 -6.80
N VAL A 340 10.26 -26.81 -7.35
CA VAL A 340 9.41 -26.95 -8.54
C VAL A 340 10.25 -27.41 -9.73
N LEU A 341 11.42 -26.82 -9.97
CA LEU A 341 12.30 -27.22 -11.06
C LEU A 341 12.75 -28.68 -10.93
N ALA A 342 13.08 -29.14 -9.72
CA ALA A 342 13.46 -30.54 -9.47
C ALA A 342 12.30 -31.51 -9.80
N VAL A 343 11.08 -31.18 -9.37
CA VAL A 343 9.89 -31.97 -9.68
C VAL A 343 9.60 -31.97 -11.19
N THR A 344 9.70 -30.81 -11.85
CA THR A 344 9.52 -30.67 -13.30
C THR A 344 10.50 -31.56 -14.07
N VAL A 345 11.80 -31.51 -13.73
CA VAL A 345 12.83 -32.33 -14.38
C VAL A 345 12.59 -33.82 -14.15
N LEU A 346 12.17 -34.22 -12.94
CA LEU A 346 11.86 -35.62 -12.64
C LEU A 346 10.70 -36.14 -13.50
N ILE A 347 9.59 -35.39 -13.57
CA ILE A 347 8.42 -35.77 -14.37
C ILE A 347 8.78 -35.81 -15.86
N ASP A 348 9.49 -34.80 -16.35
CA ASP A 348 9.92 -34.72 -17.75
C ASP A 348 10.84 -35.90 -18.12
N ALA A 349 11.82 -36.21 -17.28
CA ALA A 349 12.70 -37.37 -17.49
C ALA A 349 11.92 -38.68 -17.47
N ALA A 350 10.96 -38.86 -16.56
CA ALA A 350 10.13 -40.06 -16.50
C ALA A 350 9.30 -40.25 -17.78
N LEU A 351 8.70 -39.19 -18.32
CA LEU A 351 7.95 -39.22 -19.57
C LEU A 351 8.87 -39.52 -20.77
N CYS A 352 10.02 -38.85 -20.85
CA CYS A 352 11.00 -39.08 -21.91
C CYS A 352 11.50 -40.53 -21.90
N VAL A 353 11.86 -41.07 -20.74
CA VAL A 353 12.31 -42.46 -20.60
C VAL A 353 11.22 -43.43 -21.05
N LEU A 354 9.97 -43.20 -20.65
CA LEU A 354 8.83 -44.04 -21.05
C LEU A 354 8.68 -44.05 -22.58
N PHE A 355 8.57 -42.89 -23.24
CA PHE A 355 8.25 -42.84 -24.67
C PHE A 355 9.45 -43.10 -25.59
N ILE A 356 10.69 -42.89 -25.14
CA ILE A 356 11.89 -43.17 -25.95
C ILE A 356 12.26 -44.65 -25.89
N LEU A 357 12.13 -45.31 -24.74
CA LEU A 357 12.60 -46.69 -24.56
C LEU A 357 11.57 -47.76 -24.92
N VAL A 358 10.28 -47.43 -25.00
CA VAL A 358 9.23 -48.37 -25.40
C VAL A 358 9.53 -48.98 -26.77
N PRO A 359 9.49 -50.32 -26.93
CA PRO A 359 9.73 -50.97 -28.21
C PRO A 359 8.67 -50.53 -29.22
N GLY A 360 9.12 -50.21 -30.44
CA GLY A 360 8.21 -49.89 -31.54
C GLY A 360 7.45 -51.14 -31.98
N LYS A 361 6.23 -50.93 -32.46
CA LYS A 361 5.46 -51.97 -33.13
C LYS A 361 4.80 -51.33 -34.34
N ARG A 362 5.20 -51.77 -35.53
CA ARG A 362 4.57 -51.34 -36.78
C ARG A 362 3.14 -51.89 -36.81
N LEU A 363 2.16 -50.98 -36.76
CA LEU A 363 0.74 -51.31 -36.87
C LEU A 363 0.37 -51.72 -38.30
#